data_AF-A0A7S3A9D5-F1
#
_entry.id   AF-A0A7S3A9D5-F1
#
_cell.length_a   1.000
_cell.length_b   1.000
_cell.length_c   1.000
_cell.angle_alpha   90.00
_cell.angle_beta   90.00
_cell.angle_gamma   90.00
#
_symmetry.space_group_name_H-M   'P 1'
#
loop_
_entity.id
_entity.type
_entity.pdbx_description
1 polymer ?
#
loop_
_entity_poly.entity_id
_entity_poly.type
_entity_poly.pdbx_seq_one_letter_code
_entity_poly.pdbx_strand_id
1 'polypeptide(L)'
;MCLFESGVTGRSAALDWVAVVSKLNGDRKKTYFNRDEVVGDGFILNLVVVMLKVCAPFAVPSSPKLEKIDPTYVLSDVRVDYSEETRLGVAAGSLERIEPGNSSSPRAAYRHVINLEPTDLVDENQVPLPRNPNGEDVVEVSSKFGFITETFYLTGSLLEIGYSSTYSLYGNTLMRINELRSQVDRVQSMGAGMGPLGGFREVMLKKLEKETLEEARRKLCYDVYLIENDQDDPDLISFAAASSSYLLRLLCFGKPPELPLSVPPSMKAAVQVEAMVDDIVNIMINSLRYDPEAVDRSVALIDNILTLSVVAINSPLHFKNPYLRSRLAELLWLMAPRTNGRHGMRRNTAYQAAFESHPFLKKYLMRAIFRLYVDVETTGSSSQFYDKFSSRFYLSDILMELWDDQHYRRSLHELVAVNERLVLNTINMLLNDANWLLDSTLDTLQELHGLQMMMDNPAEWNSLTQEQQQEKRQRFAEIEKKLKTTLQLANSSVKVLVALTGDGNIRKVFLRPE
;
A
#
# COMPACT_ATOMS: atom_id res chain seq x y z
N MET A 1 -10.87 -8.85 28.85
CA MET A 1 -10.04 -8.15 29.85
C MET A 1 -9.74 -9.00 31.09
N CYS A 2 -10.73 -9.52 31.84
CA CYS A 2 -10.46 -10.25 33.08
C CYS A 2 -9.45 -11.41 32.98
N LEU A 3 -9.44 -12.17 31.87
CA LEU A 3 -8.46 -13.25 31.65
C LEU A 3 -7.02 -12.73 31.43
N PHE A 4 -6.87 -11.54 30.84
CA PHE A 4 -5.57 -10.88 30.72
C PHE A 4 -5.13 -10.22 32.04
N GLU A 5 -6.00 -10.15 33.03
CA GLU A 5 -5.72 -9.55 34.34
C GLU A 5 -5.56 -10.61 35.45
N SER A 6 -5.95 -11.86 35.20
CA SER A 6 -5.99 -12.96 36.19
C SER A 6 -4.62 -13.57 36.55
N GLY A 7 -3.52 -12.90 36.19
CA GLY A 7 -2.14 -13.34 36.46
C GLY A 7 -1.48 -14.05 35.28
N VAL A 8 -0.29 -14.60 35.51
CA VAL A 8 0.59 -15.14 34.46
C VAL A 8 -0.07 -16.30 33.70
N THR A 9 -0.67 -17.25 34.43
CA THR A 9 -1.31 -18.43 33.83
C THR A 9 -2.51 -18.05 32.95
N GLY A 10 -3.37 -17.15 33.43
CA GLY A 10 -4.53 -16.68 32.67
C GLY A 10 -4.14 -15.91 31.41
N ARG A 11 -3.15 -15.02 31.51
CA ARG A 11 -2.58 -14.32 30.35
C ARG A 11 -2.02 -15.29 29.31
N SER A 12 -1.20 -16.25 29.73
CA SER A 12 -0.61 -17.23 28.82
C SER A 12 -1.69 -18.03 28.10
N ALA A 13 -2.67 -18.58 28.83
CA ALA A 13 -3.75 -19.35 28.24
C ALA A 13 -4.61 -18.54 27.26
N ALA A 14 -4.86 -17.26 27.57
CA ALA A 14 -5.57 -16.36 26.65
C ALA A 14 -4.76 -16.12 25.36
N LEU A 15 -3.46 -15.87 25.46
CA LEU A 15 -2.59 -15.69 24.29
C LEU A 15 -2.46 -16.98 23.47
N ASP A 16 -2.38 -18.14 24.11
CA ASP A 16 -2.38 -19.45 23.43
C ASP A 16 -3.68 -19.67 22.63
N TRP A 17 -4.82 -19.30 23.22
CA TRP A 17 -6.11 -19.37 22.52
C TRP A 17 -6.16 -18.41 21.31
N VAL A 18 -5.69 -17.17 21.48
CA VAL A 18 -5.61 -16.19 20.36
C VAL A 18 -4.70 -16.71 19.24
N ALA A 19 -3.56 -17.30 19.59
CA ALA A 19 -2.63 -17.89 18.64
C ALA A 19 -3.25 -19.05 17.84
N VAL A 20 -4.00 -19.94 18.52
CA VAL A 20 -4.75 -21.02 17.85
C VAL A 20 -5.79 -20.45 16.89
N VAL A 21 -6.55 -19.42 17.30
CA VAL A 21 -7.49 -18.74 16.41
C VAL A 21 -6.78 -18.18 15.19
N SER A 22 -5.65 -17.49 15.37
CA SER A 22 -4.88 -16.94 14.27
C SER A 22 -4.40 -18.02 13.29
N LYS A 23 -3.85 -19.13 13.81
CA LYS A 23 -3.34 -20.24 13.01
C LYS A 23 -4.43 -20.93 12.19
N LEU A 24 -5.57 -21.24 12.81
CA LEU A 24 -6.67 -21.94 12.14
C LEU A 24 -7.38 -21.09 11.07
N ASN A 25 -7.14 -19.78 11.06
CA ASN A 25 -7.76 -18.84 10.14
C ASN A 25 -6.75 -18.21 9.16
N GLY A 26 -5.55 -18.78 9.02
CA GLY A 26 -4.52 -18.30 8.09
C GLY A 26 -5.00 -18.23 6.63
N ASP A 27 -5.94 -19.09 6.25
CA ASP A 27 -6.55 -19.10 4.92
C ASP A 27 -7.27 -17.79 4.58
N ARG A 28 -7.69 -16.99 5.57
CA ARG A 28 -8.26 -15.66 5.35
C ARG A 28 -7.28 -14.68 4.68
N LYS A 29 -5.96 -14.96 4.67
CA LYS A 29 -4.95 -14.18 3.93
C LYS A 29 -4.97 -14.44 2.41
N LYS A 30 -5.56 -15.56 1.95
CA LYS A 30 -5.64 -15.92 0.53
C LYS A 30 -6.63 -15.02 -0.21
N THR A 31 -6.38 -14.75 -1.49
CA THR A 31 -7.31 -14.01 -2.37
C THR A 31 -8.70 -14.65 -2.41
N TYR A 32 -8.74 -15.99 -2.38
CA TYR A 32 -9.96 -16.77 -2.30
C TYR A 32 -9.78 -17.86 -1.24
N PHE A 33 -10.76 -18.01 -0.35
CA PHE A 33 -10.76 -19.03 0.69
C PHE A 33 -12.17 -19.56 0.94
N ASN A 34 -12.25 -20.78 1.47
CA ASN A 34 -13.52 -21.39 1.82
C ASN A 34 -14.04 -20.77 3.12
N ARG A 35 -15.20 -20.08 3.04
CA ARG A 35 -15.81 -19.43 4.20
C ARG A 35 -16.35 -20.42 5.24
N ASP A 36 -16.60 -21.67 4.84
CA ASP A 36 -17.10 -22.71 5.73
C ASP A 36 -15.98 -23.37 6.57
N GLU A 37 -14.72 -23.12 6.21
CA GLU A 37 -13.53 -23.65 6.90
C GLU A 37 -12.89 -22.66 7.86
N VAL A 38 -13.41 -21.42 7.93
CA VAL A 38 -12.88 -20.34 8.77
C VAL A 38 -13.98 -19.73 9.64
N VAL A 39 -13.58 -18.96 10.64
CA VAL A 39 -14.52 -18.23 11.50
C VAL A 39 -15.20 -17.08 10.76
N GLY A 40 -16.41 -16.74 11.21
CA GLY A 40 -17.16 -15.61 10.65
C GLY A 40 -16.49 -14.26 10.90
N ASP A 41 -16.72 -13.32 9.98
CA ASP A 41 -16.09 -11.99 9.95
C ASP A 41 -16.30 -11.21 11.28
N GLY A 42 -17.52 -11.26 11.83
CA GLY A 42 -17.83 -10.57 13.09
C GLY A 42 -17.04 -11.13 14.29
N PHE A 43 -16.76 -12.43 14.33
CA PHE A 43 -15.96 -13.03 15.41
C PHE A 43 -14.52 -12.52 15.35
N ILE A 44 -13.90 -12.56 14.17
CA ILE A 44 -12.49 -12.17 14.04
C ILE A 44 -12.30 -10.66 14.21
N LEU A 45 -13.23 -9.83 13.71
CA LEU A 45 -13.19 -8.38 13.92
C LEU A 45 -13.35 -8.01 15.38
N ASN A 46 -14.27 -8.65 16.11
CA ASN A 46 -14.41 -8.42 17.55
C ASN A 46 -13.13 -8.80 18.30
N LEU A 47 -12.46 -9.88 17.89
CA LEU A 47 -11.19 -10.28 18.50
C LEU A 47 -10.08 -9.27 18.21
N VAL A 48 -10.00 -8.72 17.00
CA VAL A 48 -9.11 -7.61 16.65
C VAL A 48 -9.34 -6.42 17.58
N VAL A 49 -10.60 -5.99 17.76
CA VAL A 49 -10.94 -4.86 18.65
C VAL A 49 -10.53 -5.14 20.10
N VAL A 50 -10.75 -6.36 20.61
CA VAL A 50 -10.30 -6.73 21.97
C VAL A 50 -8.78 -6.66 22.09
N MET A 51 -8.04 -7.13 21.09
CA MET A 51 -6.58 -7.12 21.10
C MET A 51 -5.99 -5.72 20.92
N LEU A 52 -6.65 -4.86 20.14
CA LEU A 52 -6.34 -3.43 20.07
C LEU A 52 -6.50 -2.75 21.44
N LYS A 53 -7.60 -3.02 22.15
CA LYS A 53 -7.82 -2.51 23.53
C LYS A 53 -6.79 -3.03 24.53
N VAL A 54 -6.31 -4.27 24.36
CA VAL A 54 -5.19 -4.81 25.15
C VAL A 54 -3.87 -4.08 24.83
N CYS A 55 -3.69 -3.65 23.58
CA CYS A 55 -2.51 -2.90 23.14
C CYS A 55 -2.58 -1.40 23.46
N ALA A 56 -3.78 -0.81 23.62
CA ALA A 56 -4.00 0.61 23.87
C ALA A 56 -3.06 1.24 24.93
N PRO A 57 -2.73 0.59 26.07
CA PRO A 57 -1.82 1.15 27.07
C PRO A 57 -0.37 1.36 26.61
N PHE A 58 0.02 0.85 25.44
CA PHE A 58 1.33 1.06 24.82
C PHE A 58 1.26 1.46 23.33
N ALA A 59 0.10 1.36 22.69
CA ALA A 59 -0.14 1.72 21.30
C ALA A 59 -0.25 3.25 21.09
N VAL A 60 0.68 4.02 21.69
CA VAL A 60 0.83 5.46 21.47
C VAL A 60 2.26 5.70 21.00
N PRO A 61 2.51 6.52 19.95
CA PRO A 61 3.84 6.65 19.37
C PRO A 61 4.94 7.10 20.34
N SER A 62 4.60 7.93 21.32
CA SER A 62 5.53 8.42 22.36
C SER A 62 5.76 7.42 23.50
N SER A 63 5.07 6.28 23.52
CA SER A 63 5.13 5.34 24.62
C SER A 63 6.54 4.76 24.80
N PRO A 64 7.12 4.78 26.01
CA PRO A 64 8.39 4.11 26.28
C PRO A 64 8.22 2.59 26.29
N LYS A 65 6.99 2.07 26.42
CA LYS A 65 6.72 0.63 26.41
C LYS A 65 6.97 -0.01 25.04
N LEU A 66 7.05 0.77 23.96
CA LEU A 66 7.46 0.26 22.64
C LEU A 66 8.87 -0.33 22.66
N GLU A 67 9.76 0.13 23.55
CA GLU A 67 11.11 -0.43 23.72
C GLU A 67 11.10 -1.83 24.37
N LYS A 68 9.97 -2.23 24.96
CA LYS A 68 9.80 -3.57 25.53
C LYS A 68 9.39 -4.61 24.49
N ILE A 69 9.04 -4.18 23.28
CA ILE A 69 8.74 -5.08 22.16
C ILE A 69 10.07 -5.66 21.70
N ASP A 70 10.20 -6.98 21.82
CA ASP A 70 11.40 -7.70 21.40
C ASP A 70 11.33 -7.99 19.89
N PRO A 71 12.20 -7.41 19.06
CA PRO A 71 12.18 -7.60 17.61
C PRO A 71 12.55 -9.03 17.18
N THR A 72 13.14 -9.86 18.06
CA THR A 72 13.49 -11.25 17.71
C THR A 72 12.30 -12.20 17.76
N TYR A 73 11.11 -11.74 18.16
CA TYR A 73 9.89 -12.55 18.19
C TYR A 73 9.59 -13.21 16.84
N VAL A 74 9.80 -12.46 15.74
CA VAL A 74 9.57 -12.92 14.36
C VAL A 74 10.57 -13.96 13.85
N LEU A 75 11.57 -14.30 14.68
CA LEU A 75 12.54 -15.37 14.45
C LEU A 75 12.29 -16.58 15.37
N SER A 76 11.30 -16.50 16.26
CA SER A 76 10.93 -17.58 17.16
C SER A 76 9.74 -18.37 16.63
N ASP A 77 9.50 -19.53 17.22
CA ASP A 77 8.32 -20.38 17.02
C ASP A 77 7.23 -20.14 18.09
N VAL A 78 7.37 -19.08 18.90
CA VAL A 78 6.44 -18.77 19.98
C VAL A 78 5.14 -18.25 19.38
N ARG A 79 4.09 -19.09 19.41
CA ARG A 79 2.67 -18.80 19.08
C ARG A 79 2.35 -18.43 17.64
N VAL A 80 3.10 -17.51 17.04
CA VAL A 80 2.93 -17.09 15.64
C VAL A 80 4.13 -17.55 14.85
N ASP A 81 3.87 -18.29 13.79
CA ASP A 81 4.90 -18.76 12.87
C ASP A 81 5.06 -17.75 11.72
N TYR A 82 6.24 -17.14 11.64
CA TYR A 82 6.60 -16.19 10.59
C TYR A 82 7.57 -16.79 9.56
N SER A 83 7.85 -18.10 9.61
CA SER A 83 8.86 -18.75 8.75
C SER A 83 8.67 -18.46 7.25
N GLU A 84 7.43 -18.49 6.78
CA GLU A 84 7.04 -18.24 5.39
C GLU A 84 6.78 -16.76 5.04
N GLU A 85 6.87 -15.86 6.03
CA GLU A 85 6.53 -14.44 5.84
C GLU A 85 7.69 -13.65 5.23
N THR A 86 7.38 -12.76 4.29
CA THR A 86 8.37 -11.91 3.63
C THR A 86 8.92 -10.87 4.60
N ARG A 87 10.22 -10.52 4.46
CA ARG A 87 10.94 -9.65 5.40
C ARG A 87 11.39 -8.36 4.73
N LEU A 88 11.48 -7.28 5.50
CA LEU A 88 11.81 -5.95 4.99
C LEU A 88 13.16 -5.89 4.25
N GLY A 89 14.21 -6.46 4.87
CA GLY A 89 15.60 -6.33 4.40
C GLY A 89 16.25 -7.65 3.97
N VAL A 90 15.58 -8.79 4.17
CA VAL A 90 16.12 -10.13 3.86
C VAL A 90 15.47 -10.66 2.58
N ALA A 91 16.28 -11.22 1.67
CA ALA A 91 15.74 -11.82 0.45
C ALA A 91 14.95 -13.11 0.76
N ALA A 92 13.91 -13.39 -0.02
CA ALA A 92 13.09 -14.61 0.12
C ALA A 92 13.99 -15.87 0.13
N GLY A 93 13.69 -16.82 1.04
CA GLY A 93 14.47 -18.06 1.20
C GLY A 93 15.87 -17.91 1.81
N SER A 94 16.29 -16.71 2.20
CA SER A 94 17.61 -16.48 2.81
C SER A 94 17.61 -16.60 4.34
N LEU A 95 16.43 -16.72 4.97
CA LEU A 95 16.27 -16.87 6.41
C LEU A 95 16.77 -18.22 6.93
N GLU A 96 16.64 -19.30 6.15
CA GLU A 96 17.16 -20.64 6.50
C GLU A 96 18.68 -20.65 6.75
N ARG A 97 19.39 -19.63 6.27
CA ARG A 97 20.85 -19.46 6.45
C ARG A 97 21.22 -18.76 7.76
N ILE A 98 20.24 -18.26 8.51
CA ILE A 98 20.42 -17.74 9.87
C ILE A 98 20.31 -18.93 10.84
N GLU A 99 21.20 -19.93 10.69
CA GLU A 99 21.27 -20.99 11.69
C GLU A 99 21.92 -20.45 12.96
N PRO A 100 21.28 -20.59 14.13
CA PRO A 100 21.90 -20.29 15.41
C PRO A 100 22.95 -21.38 15.71
N GLY A 101 24.19 -21.16 15.26
CA GLY A 101 25.35 -21.83 15.88
C GLY A 101 26.43 -22.43 14.98
N ASN A 102 26.36 -22.37 13.63
CA ASN A 102 27.30 -23.15 12.81
C ASN A 102 28.04 -22.42 11.67
N SER A 103 28.14 -21.08 11.71
CA SER A 103 29.04 -20.36 10.79
C SER A 103 30.27 -19.83 11.53
N SER A 104 31.46 -20.14 10.99
CA SER A 104 32.76 -19.64 11.48
C SER A 104 32.94 -18.12 11.29
N SER A 105 31.96 -17.44 10.67
CA SER A 105 31.88 -15.98 10.57
C SER A 105 30.41 -15.52 10.40
N PRO A 106 29.68 -15.26 11.51
CA PRO A 106 28.30 -14.76 11.48
C PRO A 106 28.12 -13.47 10.66
N ARG A 107 29.18 -12.67 10.56
CA ARG A 107 29.24 -11.42 9.79
C ARG A 107 29.21 -11.62 8.28
N ALA A 108 29.94 -12.63 7.77
CA ALA A 108 29.91 -12.96 6.35
C ALA A 108 28.56 -13.57 5.96
N ALA A 109 27.99 -14.43 6.81
CA ALA A 109 26.66 -14.99 6.63
C ALA A 109 25.58 -13.88 6.57
N TYR A 110 25.66 -12.87 7.46
CA TYR A 110 24.70 -11.77 7.46
C TYR A 110 24.68 -10.96 6.15
N ARG A 111 25.85 -10.54 5.64
CA ARG A 111 25.93 -9.79 4.37
C ARG A 111 25.36 -10.57 3.19
N HIS A 112 25.54 -11.89 3.16
CA HIS A 112 24.93 -12.77 2.15
C HIS A 112 23.39 -12.86 2.30
N VAL A 113 22.86 -12.86 3.52
CA VAL A 113 21.40 -12.92 3.79
C VAL A 113 20.67 -11.65 3.32
N ILE A 114 21.33 -10.51 3.40
CA ILE A 114 20.80 -9.22 2.92
C ILE A 114 21.25 -8.87 1.50
N ASN A 115 21.89 -9.79 0.76
CA ASN A 115 22.33 -9.60 -0.62
C ASN A 115 22.94 -8.20 -0.89
N LEU A 116 23.82 -7.73 0.00
CA LEU A 116 24.46 -6.43 -0.14
C LEU A 116 25.74 -6.55 -0.96
N GLU A 117 25.84 -5.74 -2.02
CA GLU A 117 27.05 -5.59 -2.80
C GLU A 117 27.93 -4.45 -2.26
N PRO A 118 29.25 -4.47 -2.50
CA PRO A 118 30.13 -3.36 -2.07
C PRO A 118 29.70 -1.99 -2.59
N THR A 119 29.05 -1.94 -3.76
CA THR A 119 28.47 -0.73 -4.35
C THR A 119 27.31 -0.15 -3.55
N ASP A 120 26.62 -0.97 -2.75
CA ASP A 120 25.50 -0.54 -1.91
C ASP A 120 25.94 0.16 -0.61
N LEU A 121 27.24 0.13 -0.30
CA LEU A 121 27.79 0.72 0.93
C LEU A 121 28.22 2.18 0.76
N VAL A 122 28.13 2.70 -0.46
CA VAL A 122 28.47 4.08 -0.81
C VAL A 122 27.27 4.76 -1.43
N ASP A 123 27.19 6.07 -1.29
CA ASP A 123 26.23 6.87 -2.03
C ASP A 123 26.65 7.04 -3.49
N GLU A 124 25.83 7.77 -4.25
CA GLU A 124 26.04 7.98 -5.68
C GLU A 124 27.29 8.84 -6.01
N ASN A 125 27.85 9.52 -5.01
CA ASN A 125 29.10 10.27 -5.09
C ASN A 125 30.30 9.47 -4.53
N GLN A 126 30.15 8.16 -4.34
CA GLN A 126 31.14 7.25 -3.74
C GLN A 126 31.50 7.60 -2.29
N VAL A 127 30.66 8.36 -1.59
CA VAL A 127 30.84 8.67 -0.17
C VAL A 127 30.31 7.49 0.66
N PRO A 128 31.08 6.96 1.61
CA PRO A 128 30.60 5.89 2.49
C PRO A 128 29.34 6.28 3.24
N LEU A 129 28.33 5.41 3.19
CA LEU A 129 27.10 5.58 3.94
C LEU A 129 27.34 5.40 5.46
N PRO A 130 26.45 5.94 6.31
CA PRO A 130 26.57 5.78 7.77
C PRO A 130 26.64 4.29 8.13
N ARG A 131 27.52 3.93 9.07
CA ARG A 131 27.67 2.55 9.52
C ARG A 131 26.74 2.26 10.69
N ASN A 132 26.26 1.02 10.78
CA ASN A 132 25.51 0.55 11.94
C ASN A 132 26.34 0.77 13.23
N PRO A 133 25.85 1.57 14.20
CA PRO A 133 26.58 1.89 15.43
C PRO A 133 26.81 0.67 16.34
N ASN A 134 25.97 -0.36 16.24
CA ASN A 134 26.09 -1.60 17.02
C ASN A 134 26.96 -2.65 16.31
N GLY A 135 27.37 -2.39 15.06
CA GLY A 135 28.14 -3.32 14.23
C GLY A 135 27.27 -4.31 13.46
N GLU A 136 27.90 -5.34 12.90
CA GLU A 136 27.20 -6.45 12.22
C GLU A 136 26.73 -7.45 13.28
N ASP A 137 25.48 -7.28 13.71
CA ASP A 137 24.89 -7.96 14.86
C ASP A 137 24.78 -9.48 14.66
N VAL A 138 25.27 -10.24 15.64
CA VAL A 138 24.77 -11.60 15.90
C VAL A 138 23.52 -11.42 16.76
N VAL A 139 22.36 -11.80 16.22
CA VAL A 139 21.10 -11.70 16.96
C VAL A 139 20.86 -13.00 17.71
N GLU A 140 20.96 -12.93 19.04
CA GLU A 140 20.49 -13.99 19.92
C GLU A 140 18.96 -13.89 20.01
N VAL A 141 18.27 -14.97 19.63
CA VAL A 141 16.80 -15.03 19.69
C VAL A 141 16.39 -15.36 21.12
N SER A 142 15.58 -14.49 21.73
CA SER A 142 15.01 -14.74 23.05
C SER A 142 14.17 -16.02 23.06
N SER A 143 14.33 -16.85 24.10
CA SER A 143 13.52 -18.06 24.31
C SER A 143 12.18 -17.80 25.03
N LYS A 144 12.00 -16.59 25.57
CA LYS A 144 10.79 -16.15 26.27
C LYS A 144 10.51 -14.70 25.93
N PHE A 145 9.25 -14.38 25.70
CA PHE A 145 8.81 -13.04 25.37
C PHE A 145 7.87 -12.48 26.42
N GLY A 146 7.93 -11.16 26.61
CA GLY A 146 7.06 -10.45 27.53
C GLY A 146 5.68 -10.23 26.92
N PHE A 147 4.66 -10.07 27.78
CA PHE A 147 3.27 -9.86 27.38
C PHE A 147 3.09 -8.79 26.29
N ILE A 148 3.80 -7.66 26.37
CA ILE A 148 3.73 -6.57 25.39
C ILE A 148 4.17 -7.03 23.99
N THR A 149 5.28 -7.77 23.90
CA THR A 149 5.77 -8.33 22.63
C THR A 149 4.74 -9.28 22.03
N GLU A 150 4.25 -10.21 22.84
CA GLU A 150 3.35 -11.27 22.38
C GLU A 150 2.00 -10.68 21.93
N THR A 151 1.44 -9.73 22.68
CA THR A 151 0.19 -9.07 22.27
C THR A 151 0.39 -8.21 21.03
N PHE A 152 1.52 -7.51 20.91
CA PHE A 152 1.80 -6.67 19.73
C PHE A 152 1.82 -7.50 18.43
N TYR A 153 2.60 -8.59 18.40
CA TYR A 153 2.71 -9.44 17.21
C TYR A 153 1.45 -10.27 16.94
N LEU A 154 0.77 -10.79 17.99
CA LEU A 154 -0.53 -11.46 17.80
C LEU A 154 -1.60 -10.50 17.28
N THR A 155 -1.59 -9.22 17.69
CA THR A 155 -2.52 -8.21 17.18
C THR A 155 -2.26 -7.96 15.70
N GLY A 156 -0.99 -7.83 15.27
CA GLY A 156 -0.63 -7.75 13.85
C GLY A 156 -1.15 -8.95 13.06
N SER A 157 -0.87 -10.16 13.53
CA SER A 157 -1.34 -11.40 12.88
C SER A 157 -2.88 -11.45 12.73
N LEU A 158 -3.63 -10.96 13.74
CA LEU A 158 -5.08 -10.85 13.67
C LEU A 158 -5.57 -9.72 12.74
N LEU A 159 -4.83 -8.63 12.60
CA LEU A 159 -5.18 -7.55 11.65
C LEU A 159 -5.15 -8.08 10.22
N GLU A 160 -4.15 -8.88 9.86
CA GLU A 160 -4.06 -9.50 8.53
C GLU A 160 -5.27 -10.41 8.24
N ILE A 161 -5.53 -11.37 9.14
CA ILE A 161 -6.61 -12.34 8.95
C ILE A 161 -7.98 -11.78 9.30
N GLY A 162 -8.09 -10.61 9.93
CA GLY A 162 -9.34 -10.07 10.44
C GLY A 162 -9.73 -8.78 9.71
N TYR A 163 -8.93 -7.73 9.90
CA TYR A 163 -9.19 -6.41 9.34
C TYR A 163 -8.97 -6.38 7.81
N SER A 164 -7.75 -6.71 7.36
CA SER A 164 -7.35 -6.61 5.95
C SER A 164 -8.19 -7.54 5.07
N SER A 165 -8.35 -8.80 5.49
CA SER A 165 -9.20 -9.78 4.80
C SER A 165 -10.67 -9.33 4.70
N THR A 166 -11.23 -8.73 5.76
CA THR A 166 -12.64 -8.31 5.74
C THR A 166 -12.87 -7.06 4.89
N TYR A 167 -11.93 -6.12 4.86
CA TYR A 167 -11.97 -4.98 3.93
C TYR A 167 -11.85 -5.42 2.46
N SER A 168 -11.07 -6.47 2.17
CA SER A 168 -11.02 -7.08 0.83
C SER A 168 -12.39 -7.64 0.41
N LEU A 169 -13.04 -8.39 1.31
CA LEU A 169 -14.41 -8.89 1.08
C LEU A 169 -15.42 -7.74 0.88
N TYR A 170 -15.32 -6.67 1.68
CA TYR A 170 -16.17 -5.49 1.51
C TYR A 170 -15.99 -4.85 0.14
N GLY A 171 -14.75 -4.66 -0.32
CA GLY A 171 -14.44 -4.15 -1.65
C GLY A 171 -15.03 -5.02 -2.76
N ASN A 172 -14.92 -6.36 -2.64
CA ASN A 172 -15.52 -7.30 -3.58
C ASN A 172 -17.06 -7.21 -3.60
N THR A 173 -17.71 -7.05 -2.44
CA THR A 173 -19.16 -6.81 -2.36
C THR A 173 -19.54 -5.51 -3.07
N LEU A 174 -18.78 -4.42 -2.91
CA LEU A 174 -19.04 -3.16 -3.62
C LEU A 174 -18.92 -3.32 -5.15
N MET A 175 -17.88 -4.03 -5.62
CA MET A 175 -17.72 -4.32 -7.04
C MET A 175 -18.90 -5.16 -7.56
N ARG A 176 -19.29 -6.20 -6.83
CA ARG A 176 -20.40 -7.08 -7.19
C ARG A 176 -21.73 -6.34 -7.28
N ILE A 177 -21.99 -5.41 -6.34
CA ILE A 177 -23.20 -4.56 -6.39
C ILE A 177 -23.22 -3.73 -7.68
N ASN A 178 -22.09 -3.12 -8.06
CA ASN A 178 -22.02 -2.32 -9.29
C ASN A 178 -22.19 -3.17 -10.55
N GLU A 179 -21.64 -4.38 -10.58
CA GLU A 179 -21.86 -5.35 -11.66
C GLU A 179 -23.32 -5.76 -11.79
N LEU A 180 -23.97 -6.09 -10.67
CA LEU A 180 -25.38 -6.50 -10.64
C LEU A 180 -26.30 -5.36 -11.06
N ARG A 181 -26.06 -4.13 -10.58
CA ARG A 181 -26.78 -2.93 -11.04
C ARG A 181 -26.65 -2.75 -12.55
N SER A 182 -25.43 -2.86 -13.07
CA SER A 182 -25.19 -2.78 -14.53
C SER A 182 -25.92 -3.89 -15.30
N GLN A 183 -26.09 -5.08 -14.73
CA GLN A 183 -26.87 -6.17 -15.34
C GLN A 183 -28.38 -5.88 -15.31
N VAL A 184 -28.89 -5.37 -14.19
CA VAL A 184 -30.30 -4.96 -14.06
C VAL A 184 -30.63 -3.90 -15.11
N ASP A 185 -29.80 -2.86 -15.24
CA ASP A 185 -29.99 -1.80 -16.22
C ASP A 185 -30.01 -2.36 -17.66
N ARG A 186 -29.11 -3.31 -17.98
CA ARG A 186 -29.10 -3.99 -19.28
C ARG A 186 -30.40 -4.74 -19.54
N VAL A 187 -30.89 -5.54 -18.60
CA VAL A 187 -32.13 -6.32 -18.80
C VAL A 187 -33.36 -5.41 -18.85
N GLN A 188 -33.37 -4.32 -18.09
CA GLN A 188 -34.44 -3.31 -18.16
C GLN A 188 -34.46 -2.57 -19.51
N SER A 189 -33.29 -2.31 -20.09
CA SER A 189 -33.15 -1.67 -21.41
C SER A 189 -33.55 -2.58 -22.59
N MET A 190 -33.55 -3.91 -22.40
CA MET A 190 -34.11 -4.83 -23.38
C MET A 190 -35.63 -4.63 -23.40
N GLY A 191 -36.17 -4.08 -24.49
CA GLY A 191 -37.60 -3.75 -24.62
C GLY A 191 -38.53 -4.87 -24.17
N ALA A 192 -39.70 -4.52 -23.61
CA ALA A 192 -40.67 -5.49 -23.12
C ALA A 192 -41.27 -6.28 -24.30
N GLY A 193 -40.65 -7.41 -24.65
CA GLY A 193 -41.19 -8.32 -25.66
C GLY A 193 -42.53 -8.89 -25.20
N MET A 194 -43.52 -8.91 -26.09
CA MET A 194 -44.78 -9.62 -25.87
C MET A 194 -44.55 -11.15 -25.86
N GLY A 195 -45.24 -11.89 -24.98
CA GLY A 195 -45.23 -13.35 -24.94
C GLY A 195 -44.21 -13.99 -23.97
N PRO A 196 -43.79 -15.26 -24.18
CA PRO A 196 -42.94 -16.03 -23.24
C PRO A 196 -41.59 -15.38 -22.90
N LEU A 197 -41.05 -14.57 -23.81
CA LEU A 197 -39.83 -13.77 -23.62
C LEU A 197 -40.00 -12.71 -22.51
N GLY A 198 -41.19 -12.11 -22.39
CA GLY A 198 -41.51 -11.17 -21.32
C GLY A 198 -41.54 -11.82 -19.94
N GLY A 199 -42.10 -13.03 -19.86
CA GLY A 199 -42.11 -13.82 -18.61
C GLY A 199 -40.71 -14.24 -18.17
N PHE A 200 -39.86 -14.67 -19.11
CA PHE A 200 -38.45 -14.97 -18.83
C PHE A 200 -37.69 -13.73 -18.33
N ARG A 201 -37.91 -12.57 -18.96
CA ARG A 201 -37.31 -11.29 -18.53
C ARG A 201 -37.70 -10.94 -17.09
N GLU A 202 -38.98 -11.07 -16.73
CA GLU A 202 -39.46 -10.75 -15.39
C GLU A 202 -38.85 -11.67 -14.32
N VAL A 203 -38.74 -12.97 -14.62
CA VAL A 203 -38.07 -13.93 -13.71
C VAL A 203 -36.59 -13.60 -13.55
N MET A 204 -35.90 -13.25 -14.64
CA MET A 204 -34.50 -12.86 -14.62
C MET A 204 -34.28 -11.57 -13.81
N LEU A 205 -35.12 -10.55 -14.00
CA LEU A 205 -35.07 -9.31 -13.22
C LEU A 205 -35.29 -9.57 -11.74
N LYS A 206 -36.32 -10.35 -11.37
CA LYS A 206 -36.57 -10.72 -9.96
C LYS A 206 -35.37 -11.43 -9.33
N LYS A 207 -34.69 -12.29 -10.08
CA LYS A 207 -33.48 -12.96 -9.60
C LYS A 207 -32.33 -11.98 -9.36
N LEU A 208 -32.04 -11.10 -10.33
CA LEU A 208 -30.97 -10.10 -10.22
C LEU A 208 -31.24 -9.08 -9.10
N GLU A 209 -32.49 -8.63 -8.95
CA GLU A 209 -32.91 -7.74 -7.87
C GLU A 209 -32.75 -8.39 -6.50
N LYS A 210 -33.11 -9.68 -6.39
CA LYS A 210 -32.89 -10.47 -5.17
C LYS A 210 -31.40 -10.58 -4.83
N GLU A 211 -30.56 -10.93 -5.80
CA GLU A 211 -29.09 -10.99 -5.60
C GLU A 211 -28.52 -9.61 -5.20
N THR A 212 -28.99 -8.54 -5.84
CA THR A 212 -28.58 -7.16 -5.53
C THR A 212 -28.95 -6.80 -4.10
N LEU A 213 -30.15 -7.19 -3.64
CA LEU A 213 -30.61 -6.95 -2.28
C LEU A 213 -29.78 -7.75 -1.26
N GLU A 214 -29.40 -8.99 -1.57
CA GLU A 214 -28.54 -9.82 -0.71
C GLU A 214 -27.15 -9.20 -0.55
N GLU A 215 -26.52 -8.73 -1.62
CA GLU A 215 -25.24 -8.03 -1.55
C GLU A 215 -25.36 -6.67 -0.86
N ALA A 216 -26.45 -5.92 -1.08
CA ALA A 216 -26.69 -4.66 -0.37
C ALA A 216 -26.85 -4.89 1.14
N ARG A 217 -27.48 -5.98 1.58
CA ARG A 217 -27.54 -6.35 3.00
C ARG A 217 -26.15 -6.66 3.55
N ARG A 218 -25.31 -7.40 2.82
CA ARG A 218 -23.92 -7.66 3.21
C ARG A 218 -23.12 -6.37 3.35
N LYS A 219 -23.25 -5.45 2.40
CA LYS A 219 -22.64 -4.11 2.47
C LYS A 219 -23.03 -3.39 3.76
N LEU A 220 -24.32 -3.33 4.09
CA LEU A 220 -24.79 -2.66 5.31
C LEU A 220 -24.22 -3.30 6.58
N CYS A 221 -24.07 -4.62 6.62
CA CYS A 221 -23.38 -5.27 7.74
C CYS A 221 -21.92 -4.82 7.84
N TYR A 222 -21.20 -4.76 6.71
CA TYR A 222 -19.81 -4.29 6.71
C TYR A 222 -19.69 -2.81 7.09
N ASP A 223 -20.62 -1.95 6.64
CA ASP A 223 -20.65 -0.54 7.03
C ASP A 223 -20.70 -0.41 8.57
N VAL A 224 -21.56 -1.20 9.23
CA VAL A 224 -21.64 -1.21 10.71
C VAL A 224 -20.35 -1.68 11.35
N TYR A 225 -19.77 -2.80 10.89
CA TYR A 225 -18.60 -3.39 11.53
C TYR A 225 -17.29 -2.62 11.29
N LEU A 226 -17.14 -2.00 10.11
CA LEU A 226 -15.87 -1.42 9.64
C LEU A 226 -15.84 0.10 9.69
N ILE A 227 -17.00 0.77 9.63
CA ILE A 227 -17.11 2.24 9.50
C ILE A 227 -17.80 2.84 10.72
N GLU A 228 -18.97 2.30 11.12
CA GLU A 228 -19.78 2.91 12.19
C GLU A 228 -19.42 2.44 13.60
N ASN A 229 -18.50 1.48 13.74
CA ASN A 229 -18.08 0.95 15.04
C ASN A 229 -17.23 1.97 15.81
N ASP A 230 -17.82 2.50 16.88
CA ASP A 230 -17.21 3.34 17.93
C ASP A 230 -16.44 4.54 17.36
N GLN A 231 -17.18 5.56 16.89
CA GLN A 231 -16.60 6.77 16.27
C GLN A 231 -15.53 7.47 17.14
N ASP A 232 -15.48 7.18 18.44
CA ASP A 232 -14.54 7.74 19.40
C ASP A 232 -13.34 6.83 19.74
N ASP A 233 -13.20 5.65 19.12
CA ASP A 233 -12.10 4.71 19.40
C ASP A 233 -10.92 4.88 18.41
N PRO A 234 -9.82 5.57 18.79
CA PRO A 234 -8.68 5.76 17.92
C PRO A 234 -7.73 4.55 17.93
N ASP A 235 -8.04 3.44 18.59
CA ASP A 235 -7.09 2.37 18.88
C ASP A 235 -6.45 1.78 17.61
N LEU A 236 -7.21 1.67 16.51
CA LEU A 236 -6.68 1.15 15.24
C LEU A 236 -5.62 2.07 14.63
N ILE A 237 -5.90 3.37 14.51
CA ILE A 237 -4.95 4.37 13.98
C ILE A 237 -3.79 4.56 14.95
N SER A 238 -4.06 4.51 16.26
CA SER A 238 -3.05 4.57 17.32
C SER A 238 -2.09 3.39 17.24
N PHE A 239 -2.59 2.17 16.98
CA PHE A 239 -1.77 0.99 16.76
C PHE A 239 -0.91 1.12 15.49
N ALA A 240 -1.45 1.63 14.39
CA ALA A 240 -0.67 1.90 13.17
C ALA A 240 0.44 2.95 13.42
N ALA A 241 0.12 4.01 14.15
CA ALA A 241 1.07 5.06 14.51
C ALA A 241 2.16 4.55 15.47
N ALA A 242 1.80 3.72 16.45
CA ALA A 242 2.71 3.09 17.39
C ALA A 242 3.62 2.07 16.69
N SER A 243 3.08 1.26 15.78
CA SER A 243 3.85 0.35 14.93
C SER A 243 4.84 1.11 14.05
N SER A 244 4.42 2.26 13.52
CA SER A 244 5.31 3.15 12.76
C SER A 244 6.45 3.69 13.64
N SER A 245 6.15 4.15 14.86
CA SER A 245 7.19 4.59 15.79
C SER A 245 8.12 3.45 16.22
N TYR A 246 7.60 2.25 16.44
CA TYR A 246 8.40 1.07 16.76
C TYR A 246 9.40 0.75 15.66
N LEU A 247 8.94 0.67 14.40
CA LEU A 247 9.83 0.48 13.25
C LEU A 247 10.86 1.59 13.10
N LEU A 248 10.46 2.86 13.26
CA LEU A 248 11.40 3.99 13.20
C LEU A 248 12.49 3.90 14.28
N ARG A 249 12.13 3.55 15.52
CA ARG A 249 13.11 3.35 16.60
C ARG A 249 14.05 2.19 16.28
N LEU A 250 13.55 1.13 15.67
CA LEU A 250 14.35 -0.03 15.28
C LEU A 250 15.35 0.29 14.15
N LEU A 251 14.91 1.06 13.16
CA LEU A 251 15.71 1.52 12.03
C LEU A 251 16.77 2.56 12.45
N CYS A 252 16.44 3.40 13.43
CA CYS A 252 17.26 4.54 13.83
C CYS A 252 17.97 4.35 15.18
N PHE A 253 18.00 3.12 15.72
CA PHE A 253 18.65 2.79 16.99
C PHE A 253 18.16 3.67 18.16
N GLY A 254 16.86 3.96 18.19
CA GLY A 254 16.21 4.81 19.19
C GLY A 254 16.48 6.31 19.04
N LYS A 255 17.29 6.73 18.06
CA LYS A 255 17.57 8.14 17.77
C LYS A 255 16.48 8.73 16.87
N PRO A 256 16.33 10.07 16.84
CA PRO A 256 15.51 10.73 15.83
C PRO A 256 15.92 10.26 14.43
N PRO A 257 14.95 10.03 13.52
CA PRO A 257 15.26 9.55 12.19
C PRO A 257 16.14 10.55 11.45
N GLU A 258 17.08 10.04 10.66
CA GLU A 258 17.93 10.80 9.75
C GLU A 258 18.23 9.94 8.52
N LEU A 259 18.35 10.56 7.35
CA LEU A 259 18.66 9.88 6.09
C LEU A 259 20.01 10.37 5.53
N PRO A 260 20.81 9.48 4.90
CA PRO A 260 20.53 8.05 4.68
C PRO A 260 20.61 7.21 5.97
N LEU A 261 19.85 6.10 6.02
CA LEU A 261 19.93 5.14 7.13
C LEU A 261 21.29 4.44 7.15
N SER A 262 21.63 3.87 8.31
CA SER A 262 22.88 3.12 8.46
C SER A 262 22.89 1.83 7.64
N VAL A 263 24.00 1.55 6.98
CA VAL A 263 24.21 0.31 6.21
C VAL A 263 25.39 -0.50 6.78
N PRO A 264 25.32 -1.85 6.76
CA PRO A 264 24.12 -2.64 6.47
C PRO A 264 22.99 -2.34 7.46
N PRO A 265 21.71 -2.60 7.10
CA PRO A 265 20.61 -2.56 8.07
C PRO A 265 20.96 -3.31 9.35
N SER A 266 20.29 -3.04 10.46
CA SER A 266 20.40 -3.94 11.61
C SER A 266 19.67 -5.25 11.31
N MET A 267 20.19 -6.39 11.76
CA MET A 267 19.49 -7.68 11.56
C MET A 267 18.09 -7.61 12.17
N LYS A 268 17.94 -6.99 13.35
CA LYS A 268 16.64 -6.81 14.02
C LYS A 268 15.63 -6.06 13.15
N ALA A 269 16.05 -5.00 12.43
CA ALA A 269 15.19 -4.29 11.48
C ALA A 269 14.93 -5.13 10.22
N ALA A 270 15.97 -5.75 9.66
CA ALA A 270 15.90 -6.47 8.40
C ALA A 270 14.96 -7.70 8.46
N VAL A 271 14.85 -8.36 9.62
CA VAL A 271 13.99 -9.55 9.82
C VAL A 271 12.54 -9.21 10.14
N GLN A 272 12.18 -7.94 10.36
CA GLN A 272 10.77 -7.61 10.54
C GLN A 272 9.98 -8.00 9.29
N VAL A 273 8.74 -8.39 9.49
CA VAL A 273 7.86 -8.85 8.41
C VAL A 273 7.30 -7.68 7.62
N GLU A 274 7.18 -7.84 6.31
CA GLU A 274 6.57 -6.83 5.43
C GLU A 274 5.10 -6.58 5.80
N ALA A 275 4.40 -7.62 6.27
CA ALA A 275 3.02 -7.56 6.74
C ALA A 275 2.79 -6.45 7.78
N MET A 276 3.76 -6.15 8.65
CA MET A 276 3.61 -5.07 9.64
C MET A 276 3.46 -3.69 8.97
N VAL A 277 4.17 -3.47 7.87
CA VAL A 277 4.07 -2.22 7.09
C VAL A 277 2.82 -2.23 6.24
N ASP A 278 2.47 -3.39 5.68
CA ASP A 278 1.23 -3.53 4.91
C ASP A 278 -0.01 -3.28 5.78
N ASP A 279 -0.03 -3.75 7.03
CA ASP A 279 -1.08 -3.45 8.01
C ASP A 279 -1.20 -1.94 8.29
N ILE A 280 -0.07 -1.24 8.50
CA ILE A 280 -0.06 0.21 8.67
C ILE A 280 -0.70 0.89 7.45
N VAL A 281 -0.31 0.49 6.25
CA VAL A 281 -0.84 1.06 5.01
C VAL A 281 -2.31 0.72 4.81
N ASN A 282 -2.72 -0.53 5.04
CA ASN A 282 -4.09 -0.99 4.87
C ASN A 282 -5.03 -0.29 5.85
N ILE A 283 -4.65 -0.16 7.12
CA ILE A 283 -5.40 0.63 8.11
C ILE A 283 -5.61 2.05 7.58
N MET A 284 -4.53 2.73 7.20
CA MET A 284 -4.63 4.14 6.82
C MET A 284 -5.38 4.35 5.51
N ILE A 285 -5.12 3.55 4.48
CA ILE A 285 -5.79 3.66 3.18
C ILE A 285 -7.27 3.34 3.29
N ASN A 286 -7.64 2.28 4.03
CA ASN A 286 -9.04 1.93 4.21
C ASN A 286 -9.78 2.98 5.04
N SER A 287 -9.17 3.47 6.13
CA SER A 287 -9.74 4.60 6.88
C SER A 287 -9.89 5.84 5.98
N LEU A 288 -8.88 6.25 5.22
CA LEU A 288 -8.99 7.41 4.32
C LEU A 288 -10.07 7.25 3.23
N ARG A 289 -10.34 6.02 2.78
CA ARG A 289 -11.32 5.74 1.71
C ARG A 289 -12.75 5.60 2.22
N TYR A 290 -12.93 4.98 3.38
CA TYR A 290 -14.24 4.54 3.87
C TYR A 290 -14.68 5.25 5.16
N ASP A 291 -13.75 5.68 6.02
CA ASP A 291 -14.00 6.46 7.23
C ASP A 291 -12.97 7.60 7.40
N PRO A 292 -13.00 8.61 6.50
CA PRO A 292 -12.01 9.67 6.53
C PRO A 292 -12.13 10.56 7.78
N GLU A 293 -13.28 10.54 8.46
CA GLU A 293 -13.48 11.31 9.69
C GLU A 293 -12.69 10.73 10.87
N ALA A 294 -12.52 9.40 10.95
CA ALA A 294 -11.65 8.79 11.97
C ALA A 294 -10.18 9.24 11.85
N VAL A 295 -9.70 9.41 10.62
CA VAL A 295 -8.34 9.93 10.37
C VAL A 295 -8.24 11.39 10.80
N ASP A 296 -9.27 12.20 10.54
CA ASP A 296 -9.30 13.60 10.93
C ASP A 296 -9.28 13.79 12.45
N ARG A 297 -10.04 12.96 13.18
CA ARG A 297 -10.01 12.92 14.65
C ARG A 297 -8.64 12.49 15.19
N SER A 298 -7.91 11.68 14.42
CA SER A 298 -6.62 11.09 14.79
C SER A 298 -5.40 11.80 14.18
N VAL A 299 -5.55 13.03 13.66
CA VAL A 299 -4.49 13.71 12.90
C VAL A 299 -3.19 13.90 13.69
N ALA A 300 -3.25 13.99 15.03
CA ALA A 300 -2.06 14.10 15.87
C ALA A 300 -1.17 12.84 15.86
N LEU A 301 -1.65 11.71 15.32
CA LEU A 301 -0.95 10.43 15.31
C LEU A 301 -0.22 10.15 13.99
N ILE A 302 -0.46 10.94 12.93
CA ILE A 302 0.02 10.62 11.58
C ILE A 302 1.50 10.92 11.35
N ASP A 303 2.15 11.74 12.17
CA ASP A 303 3.54 12.18 11.96
C ASP A 303 4.52 11.01 11.80
N ASN A 304 4.41 9.98 12.65
CA ASN A 304 5.27 8.80 12.55
C ASN A 304 4.96 7.95 11.31
N ILE A 305 3.71 7.94 10.85
CA ILE A 305 3.30 7.24 9.62
C ILE A 305 3.89 7.97 8.40
N LEU A 306 3.79 9.30 8.35
CA LEU A 306 4.39 10.13 7.29
C LEU A 306 5.92 10.00 7.27
N THR A 307 6.54 10.02 8.46
CA THR A 307 7.99 9.84 8.62
C THR A 307 8.42 8.45 8.14
N LEU A 308 7.74 7.38 8.57
CA LEU A 308 8.03 6.01 8.13
C LEU A 308 7.88 5.89 6.61
N SER A 309 6.82 6.46 6.03
CA SER A 309 6.56 6.43 4.59
C SER A 309 7.74 7.00 3.80
N VAL A 310 8.21 8.19 4.17
CA VAL A 310 9.35 8.83 3.49
C VAL A 310 10.68 8.11 3.76
N VAL A 311 10.90 7.62 4.99
CA VAL A 311 12.10 6.83 5.33
C VAL A 311 12.17 5.55 4.51
N ALA A 312 11.06 4.81 4.44
CA ALA A 312 10.98 3.54 3.73
C ALA A 312 11.19 3.72 2.22
N ILE A 313 10.54 4.73 1.61
CA ILE A 313 10.70 5.01 0.19
C ILE A 313 12.18 5.36 -0.15
N ASN A 314 12.85 6.14 0.70
CA ASN A 314 14.25 6.53 0.52
C ASN A 314 15.27 5.44 0.88
N SER A 315 14.85 4.30 1.44
CA SER A 315 15.75 3.28 2.00
C SER A 315 15.56 1.90 1.36
N PRO A 316 15.84 1.73 0.05
CA PRO A 316 15.63 0.47 -0.68
C PRO A 316 16.39 -0.73 -0.10
N LEU A 317 17.51 -0.49 0.59
CA LEU A 317 18.27 -1.56 1.26
C LEU A 317 17.59 -2.07 2.54
N HIS A 318 16.73 -1.25 3.14
CA HIS A 318 15.97 -1.59 4.34
C HIS A 318 14.56 -2.07 4.00
N PHE A 319 13.98 -1.56 2.92
CA PHE A 319 12.65 -1.91 2.40
C PHE A 319 12.79 -2.32 0.94
N LYS A 320 13.17 -3.58 0.72
CA LYS A 320 13.54 -4.06 -0.63
C LYS A 320 12.37 -4.10 -1.59
N ASN A 321 11.20 -4.50 -1.10
CA ASN A 321 10.02 -4.67 -1.92
C ASN A 321 9.52 -3.31 -2.49
N PRO A 322 9.61 -3.07 -3.81
CA PRO A 322 9.15 -1.82 -4.40
C PRO A 322 7.62 -1.66 -4.33
N TYR A 323 6.85 -2.76 -4.29
CA TYR A 323 5.39 -2.68 -4.13
C TYR A 323 4.98 -2.09 -2.80
N LEU A 324 5.63 -2.54 -1.73
CA LEU A 324 5.37 -2.02 -0.39
C LEU A 324 5.68 -0.52 -0.32
N ARG A 325 6.77 -0.08 -0.98
CA ARG A 325 7.12 1.34 -1.09
C ARG A 325 6.13 2.13 -1.97
N SER A 326 5.60 1.54 -3.05
CA SER A 326 4.52 2.13 -3.85
C SER A 326 3.21 2.28 -3.07
N ARG A 327 2.87 1.33 -2.20
CA ARG A 327 1.72 1.40 -1.31
C ARG A 327 1.85 2.56 -0.30
N LEU A 328 3.06 2.80 0.22
CA LEU A 328 3.34 3.99 1.05
C LEU A 328 3.24 5.29 0.23
N ALA A 329 3.64 5.29 -1.04
CA ALA A 329 3.47 6.45 -1.92
C ALA A 329 1.98 6.71 -2.24
N GLU A 330 1.17 5.67 -2.40
CA GLU A 330 -0.28 5.78 -2.52
C GLU A 330 -0.91 6.41 -1.25
N LEU A 331 -0.46 5.99 -0.06
CA LEU A 331 -0.89 6.59 1.20
C LEU A 331 -0.53 8.09 1.25
N LEU A 332 0.72 8.45 0.93
CA LEU A 332 1.13 9.87 0.86
C LEU A 332 0.29 10.64 -0.16
N TRP A 333 -0.04 10.03 -1.30
CA TRP A 333 -0.89 10.64 -2.30
C TRP A 333 -2.31 10.89 -1.76
N LEU A 334 -2.94 9.92 -1.12
CA LEU A 334 -4.28 10.12 -0.52
C LEU A 334 -4.32 11.26 0.51
N MET A 335 -3.20 11.50 1.20
CA MET A 335 -3.07 12.58 2.19
C MET A 335 -2.51 13.90 1.62
N ALA A 336 -2.03 13.91 0.37
CA ALA A 336 -1.39 15.09 -0.21
C ALA A 336 -2.36 16.30 -0.26
N PRO A 337 -1.85 17.53 -0.08
CA PRO A 337 -2.68 18.74 -0.10
C PRO A 337 -3.39 18.86 -1.46
N ARG A 338 -4.69 19.17 -1.42
CA ARG A 338 -5.54 19.30 -2.61
C ARG A 338 -5.77 20.77 -2.93
N THR A 339 -4.75 21.44 -3.47
CA THR A 339 -4.75 22.90 -3.71
C THR A 339 -5.75 23.31 -4.78
N ASN A 340 -5.93 22.47 -5.81
CA ASN A 340 -6.70 22.80 -7.01
C ASN A 340 -7.97 21.96 -7.20
N GLY A 341 -8.37 21.16 -6.20
CA GLY A 341 -9.54 20.28 -6.32
C GLY A 341 -9.41 19.22 -7.43
N ARG A 342 -8.17 18.89 -7.81
CA ARG A 342 -7.87 17.89 -8.84
C ARG A 342 -8.36 16.51 -8.38
N HIS A 343 -8.79 15.71 -9.35
CA HIS A 343 -9.25 14.31 -9.18
C HIS A 343 -10.46 14.11 -8.26
N GLY A 344 -11.22 15.17 -7.92
CA GLY A 344 -12.44 15.06 -7.12
C GLY A 344 -12.17 14.67 -5.66
N MET A 345 -10.94 14.84 -5.18
CA MET A 345 -10.55 14.46 -3.82
C MET A 345 -10.90 15.52 -2.79
N ARG A 346 -11.24 15.05 -1.59
CA ARG A 346 -11.59 15.88 -0.44
C ARG A 346 -10.39 16.75 -0.03
N ARG A 347 -10.64 18.06 0.18
CA ARG A 347 -9.66 18.96 0.82
C ARG A 347 -9.65 18.75 2.32
N ASN A 348 -8.46 18.73 2.91
CA ASN A 348 -8.28 18.61 4.35
C ASN A 348 -7.18 19.57 4.82
N THR A 349 -7.54 20.53 5.67
CA THR A 349 -6.62 21.56 6.17
C THR A 349 -5.57 20.99 7.11
N ALA A 350 -5.88 19.92 7.84
CA ALA A 350 -4.93 19.28 8.74
C ALA A 350 -3.84 18.53 7.96
N TYR A 351 -4.20 17.86 6.87
CA TYR A 351 -3.20 17.20 6.01
C TYR A 351 -2.35 18.24 5.28
N GLN A 352 -2.97 19.33 4.80
CA GLN A 352 -2.23 20.44 4.23
C GLN A 352 -1.20 21.00 5.22
N ALA A 353 -1.61 21.27 6.47
CA ALA A 353 -0.70 21.72 7.52
C ALA A 353 0.43 20.72 7.76
N ALA A 354 0.14 19.41 7.80
CA ALA A 354 1.15 18.37 7.95
C ALA A 354 2.19 18.42 6.81
N PHE A 355 1.78 18.55 5.54
CA PHE A 355 2.73 18.68 4.42
C PHE A 355 3.50 20.01 4.42
N GLU A 356 2.94 21.09 4.95
CA GLU A 356 3.59 22.41 5.03
C GLU A 356 4.62 22.50 6.18
N SER A 357 4.40 21.78 7.28
CA SER A 357 5.23 21.89 8.50
C SER A 357 6.09 20.67 8.80
N HIS A 358 5.77 19.48 8.29
CA HIS A 358 6.48 18.26 8.69
C HIS A 358 7.93 18.22 8.17
N PRO A 359 8.94 18.21 9.05
CA PRO A 359 10.34 18.45 8.67
C PRO A 359 10.88 17.39 7.72
N PHE A 360 10.47 16.13 7.90
CA PHE A 360 10.89 15.01 7.07
C PHE A 360 10.32 15.06 5.66
N LEU A 361 9.08 15.51 5.52
CA LEU A 361 8.45 15.63 4.20
C LEU A 361 9.18 16.71 3.40
N LYS A 362 9.33 17.91 3.99
CA LYS A 362 10.01 19.05 3.36
C LYS A 362 11.43 18.74 2.92
N LYS A 363 12.17 17.93 3.69
CA LYS A 363 13.57 17.61 3.42
C LYS A 363 13.75 16.47 2.42
N TYR A 364 12.93 15.42 2.49
CA TYR A 364 13.22 14.16 1.79
C TYR A 364 12.13 13.66 0.85
N LEU A 365 10.94 14.27 0.81
CA LEU A 365 9.85 13.79 -0.05
C LEU A 365 10.18 13.92 -1.55
N MET A 366 10.83 15.01 -1.98
CA MET A 366 11.22 15.16 -3.39
C MET A 366 12.22 14.09 -3.81
N ARG A 367 13.22 13.79 -2.97
CA ARG A 367 14.11 12.65 -3.20
C ARG A 367 13.35 11.32 -3.24
N ALA A 368 12.40 11.13 -2.32
CA ALA A 368 11.57 9.93 -2.27
C ALA A 368 10.82 9.69 -3.58
N ILE A 369 10.20 10.75 -4.12
CA ILE A 369 9.43 10.72 -5.37
C ILE A 369 10.31 10.27 -6.52
N PHE A 370 11.44 10.94 -6.76
CA PHE A 370 12.33 10.63 -7.88
C PHE A 370 12.97 9.25 -7.73
N ARG A 371 13.36 8.87 -6.51
CA ARG A 371 13.90 7.54 -6.22
C ARG A 371 12.91 6.43 -6.56
N LEU A 372 11.69 6.51 -6.04
CA LEU A 372 10.69 5.47 -6.28
C LEU A 372 10.26 5.42 -7.74
N TYR A 373 10.21 6.56 -8.42
CA TYR A 373 9.87 6.63 -9.85
C TYR A 373 10.80 5.76 -10.71
N VAL A 374 12.09 5.71 -10.36
CA VAL A 374 13.09 4.86 -11.01
C VAL A 374 12.96 3.41 -10.52
N ASP A 375 12.86 3.20 -9.19
CA ASP A 375 12.85 1.86 -8.61
C ASP A 375 11.68 0.99 -9.14
N VAL A 376 10.51 1.58 -9.39
CA VAL A 376 9.34 0.84 -9.94
C VAL A 376 9.50 0.40 -11.40
N GLU A 377 10.54 0.81 -12.14
CA GLU A 377 10.79 0.29 -13.49
C GLU A 377 11.29 -1.15 -13.47
N THR A 378 12.02 -1.53 -12.42
CA THR A 378 12.75 -2.82 -12.36
C THR A 378 11.84 -4.01 -12.05
N THR A 379 10.52 -3.82 -11.97
CA THR A 379 9.57 -4.88 -11.66
C THR A 379 9.22 -5.71 -12.89
N GLY A 380 9.83 -6.91 -12.99
CA GLY A 380 9.90 -7.72 -14.22
C GLY A 380 8.73 -8.65 -14.54
N SER A 381 7.54 -8.54 -13.94
CA SER A 381 6.38 -9.37 -14.32
C SER A 381 5.31 -8.63 -15.13
N SER A 382 4.54 -9.35 -15.95
CA SER A 382 3.56 -8.77 -16.89
C SER A 382 2.31 -8.16 -16.22
N SER A 383 1.89 -8.66 -15.04
CA SER A 383 0.84 -8.01 -14.24
C SER A 383 1.33 -6.72 -13.60
N GLN A 384 2.63 -6.64 -13.32
CA GLN A 384 3.30 -5.53 -12.66
C GLN A 384 3.59 -4.35 -13.59
N PHE A 385 3.51 -4.55 -14.90
CA PHE A 385 3.68 -3.48 -15.89
C PHE A 385 2.64 -2.35 -15.74
N TYR A 386 1.40 -2.66 -15.38
CA TYR A 386 0.37 -1.64 -15.18
C TYR A 386 0.47 -0.96 -13.80
N ASP A 387 0.93 -1.68 -12.79
CA ASP A 387 1.10 -1.15 -11.42
C ASP A 387 2.16 -0.06 -11.34
N LYS A 388 3.18 -0.10 -12.22
CA LYS A 388 4.19 0.96 -12.32
C LYS A 388 3.57 2.30 -12.74
N PHE A 389 2.61 2.30 -13.66
CA PHE A 389 1.94 3.54 -14.10
C PHE A 389 1.05 4.10 -13.00
N SER A 390 0.35 3.26 -12.24
CA SER A 390 -0.42 3.70 -11.07
C SER A 390 0.50 4.36 -10.03
N SER A 391 1.64 3.73 -9.73
CA SER A 391 2.64 4.27 -8.81
C SER A 391 3.20 5.61 -9.32
N ARG A 392 3.60 5.68 -10.59
CA ARG A 392 4.13 6.90 -11.22
C ARG A 392 3.11 8.01 -11.31
N PHE A 393 1.83 7.68 -11.48
CA PHE A 393 0.74 8.65 -11.41
C PHE A 393 0.65 9.28 -10.03
N TYR A 394 0.64 8.48 -8.96
CA TYR A 394 0.61 8.99 -7.58
C TYR A 394 1.80 9.93 -7.32
N LEU A 395 3.01 9.49 -7.69
CA LEU A 395 4.24 10.25 -7.55
C LEU A 395 4.21 11.58 -8.32
N SER A 396 3.76 11.54 -9.57
CA SER A 396 3.61 12.72 -10.44
C SER A 396 2.59 13.70 -9.89
N ASP A 397 1.46 13.19 -9.39
CA ASP A 397 0.40 14.03 -8.85
C ASP A 397 0.82 14.71 -7.53
N ILE A 398 1.50 14.00 -6.63
CA ILE A 398 2.10 14.60 -5.43
C ILE A 398 3.08 15.71 -5.83
N LEU A 399 3.98 15.44 -6.79
CA LEU A 399 4.94 16.43 -7.28
C LEU A 399 4.23 17.69 -7.79
N MET A 400 3.15 17.52 -8.56
CA MET A 400 2.40 18.64 -9.12
C MET A 400 1.55 19.41 -8.09
N GLU A 401 1.08 18.78 -7.01
CA GLU A 401 0.39 19.49 -5.92
C GLU A 401 1.37 20.28 -5.04
N LEU A 402 2.60 19.81 -4.89
CA LEU A 402 3.64 20.47 -4.09
C LEU A 402 4.50 21.45 -4.89
N TRP A 403 4.26 21.58 -6.21
CA TRP A 403 5.14 22.31 -7.13
C TRP A 403 5.29 23.79 -6.78
N ASP A 404 4.21 24.43 -6.32
CA ASP A 404 4.23 25.87 -6.04
C ASP A 404 4.94 26.20 -4.71
N ASP A 405 5.04 25.24 -3.79
CA ASP A 405 5.73 25.41 -2.51
C ASP A 405 7.24 25.55 -2.71
N GLN A 406 7.78 26.66 -2.21
CA GLN A 406 9.17 27.01 -2.35
C GLN A 406 10.13 26.05 -1.64
N HIS A 407 9.73 25.43 -0.52
CA HIS A 407 10.58 24.49 0.22
C HIS A 407 10.80 23.21 -0.59
N TYR A 408 9.72 22.68 -1.16
CA TYR A 408 9.79 21.49 -1.99
C TYR A 408 10.59 21.74 -3.28
N ARG A 409 10.42 22.92 -3.91
CA ARG A 409 11.28 23.31 -5.05
C ARG A 409 12.75 23.43 -4.67
N ARG A 410 13.07 24.01 -3.51
CA ARG A 410 14.46 24.06 -3.00
C ARG A 410 15.03 22.67 -2.75
N SER A 411 14.26 21.77 -2.13
CA SER A 411 14.66 20.37 -1.91
C SER A 411 14.97 19.65 -3.23
N LEU A 412 14.17 19.91 -4.28
CA LEU A 412 14.44 19.38 -5.62
C LEU A 412 15.71 19.99 -6.25
N HIS A 413 15.97 21.29 -6.07
CA HIS A 413 17.22 21.90 -6.54
C HIS A 413 18.45 21.35 -5.82
N GLU A 414 18.35 21.13 -4.51
CA GLU A 414 19.39 20.46 -3.71
C GLU A 414 19.62 19.03 -4.22
N LEU A 415 18.55 18.30 -4.56
CA LEU A 415 18.67 16.97 -5.15
C LEU A 415 19.41 17.01 -6.48
N VAL A 416 19.10 17.94 -7.38
CA VAL A 416 19.83 18.11 -8.65
C VAL A 416 21.31 18.38 -8.42
N ALA A 417 21.64 19.20 -7.41
CA ALA A 417 23.02 19.55 -7.11
C ALA A 417 23.83 18.39 -6.52
N VAL A 418 23.21 17.56 -5.66
CA VAL A 418 23.86 16.43 -4.99
C VAL A 418 23.83 15.17 -5.86
N ASN A 419 22.81 15.02 -6.70
CA ASN A 419 22.52 13.81 -7.45
C ASN A 419 21.73 14.12 -8.74
N GLU A 420 22.42 14.73 -9.70
CA GLU A 420 21.87 15.03 -11.03
C GLU A 420 21.45 13.74 -11.77
N ARG A 421 22.17 12.62 -11.54
CA ARG A 421 21.96 11.35 -12.25
C ARG A 421 20.60 10.72 -11.93
N LEU A 422 20.17 10.74 -10.66
CA LEU A 422 18.84 10.27 -10.30
C LEU A 422 17.76 11.05 -11.04
N VAL A 423 17.90 12.38 -11.09
CA VAL A 423 16.94 13.26 -11.79
C VAL A 423 16.94 12.99 -13.30
N LEU A 424 18.11 12.82 -13.91
CA LEU A 424 18.24 12.45 -15.32
C LEU A 424 17.57 11.11 -15.61
N ASN A 425 17.81 10.09 -14.79
CA ASN A 425 17.17 8.78 -14.94
C ASN A 425 15.64 8.89 -14.84
N THR A 426 15.12 9.67 -13.88
CA THR A 426 13.67 9.92 -13.77
C THR A 426 13.12 10.62 -15.01
N ILE A 427 13.81 11.63 -15.54
CA ILE A 427 13.41 12.33 -16.77
C ILE A 427 13.36 11.36 -17.95
N ASN A 428 14.37 10.51 -18.12
CA ASN A 428 14.42 9.53 -19.20
C ASN A 428 13.25 8.52 -19.10
N MET A 429 12.96 8.04 -17.89
CA MET A 429 11.80 7.15 -17.66
C MET A 429 10.47 7.86 -17.95
N LEU A 430 10.33 9.12 -17.52
CA LEU A 430 9.14 9.93 -17.76
C LEU A 430 8.93 10.21 -19.26
N LEU A 431 10.00 10.45 -20.03
CA LEU A 431 9.94 10.61 -21.48
C LEU A 431 9.53 9.31 -22.18
N ASN A 432 10.11 8.17 -21.77
CA ASN A 432 9.75 6.86 -22.29
C ASN A 432 8.27 6.54 -22.02
N ASP A 433 7.79 6.81 -20.81
CA ASP A 433 6.39 6.64 -20.44
C ASP A 433 5.48 7.55 -21.25
N ALA A 434 5.84 8.84 -21.40
CA ALA A 434 5.05 9.79 -22.18
C ALA A 434 4.93 9.35 -23.64
N ASN A 435 6.02 8.92 -24.27
CA ASN A 435 6.01 8.40 -25.64
C ASN A 435 5.10 7.17 -25.75
N TRP A 436 5.30 6.17 -24.90
CA TRP A 436 4.50 4.94 -24.93
C TRP A 436 3.00 5.21 -24.67
N LEU A 437 2.68 6.05 -23.69
CA LEU A 437 1.30 6.40 -23.35
C LEU A 437 0.61 7.17 -24.48
N LEU A 438 1.32 8.09 -25.16
CA LEU A 438 0.78 8.84 -26.28
C LEU A 438 0.56 7.95 -27.50
N ASP A 439 1.53 7.12 -27.87
CA ASP A 439 1.39 6.17 -28.97
C ASP A 439 0.24 5.19 -28.71
N SER A 440 0.21 4.59 -27.51
CA SER A 440 -0.87 3.68 -27.12
C SER A 440 -2.24 4.37 -27.13
N THR A 441 -2.30 5.65 -26.75
CA THR A 441 -3.53 6.46 -26.80
C THR A 441 -4.00 6.64 -28.24
N LEU A 442 -3.10 6.98 -29.17
CA LEU A 442 -3.43 7.19 -30.59
C LEU A 442 -3.91 5.89 -31.24
N ASP A 443 -3.23 4.77 -31.01
CA ASP A 443 -3.65 3.45 -31.50
C ASP A 443 -5.04 3.08 -30.97
N THR A 444 -5.27 3.31 -29.67
CA THR A 444 -6.54 3.02 -29.01
C THR A 444 -7.67 3.92 -29.55
N LEU A 445 -7.39 5.19 -29.83
CA LEU A 445 -8.32 6.12 -30.47
C LEU A 445 -8.68 5.69 -31.90
N GLN A 446 -7.70 5.23 -32.68
CA GLN A 446 -7.93 4.73 -34.02
C GLN A 446 -8.82 3.48 -34.01
N GLU A 447 -8.58 2.54 -33.08
CA GLU A 447 -9.44 1.36 -32.89
C GLU A 447 -10.87 1.78 -32.49
N LEU A 448 -10.99 2.71 -31.52
CA LEU A 448 -12.29 3.23 -31.06
C LEU A 448 -13.07 3.87 -32.22
N HIS A 449 -12.40 4.70 -33.02
CA HIS A 449 -13.03 5.37 -34.15
C HIS A 449 -13.46 4.38 -35.24
N GLY A 450 -12.65 3.35 -35.53
CA GLY A 450 -13.02 2.29 -36.46
C GLY A 450 -14.26 1.52 -36.01
N LEU A 451 -14.34 1.17 -34.72
CA LEU A 451 -15.54 0.55 -34.14
C LEU A 451 -16.75 1.49 -34.22
N GLN A 452 -16.56 2.77 -33.91
CA GLN A 452 -17.63 3.76 -33.99
C GLN A 452 -18.17 3.91 -35.41
N MET A 453 -17.30 4.02 -36.42
CA MET A 453 -17.74 4.10 -37.82
C MET A 453 -18.49 2.85 -38.27
N MET A 454 -18.03 1.66 -37.87
CA MET A 454 -18.73 0.39 -38.16
C MET A 454 -20.10 0.33 -37.48
N MET A 455 -20.21 0.83 -36.24
CA MET A 455 -21.46 0.90 -35.49
C MET A 455 -22.45 1.92 -36.07
N ASP A 456 -21.94 3.03 -36.59
CA ASP A 456 -22.73 4.11 -37.19
C ASP A 456 -23.17 3.80 -38.63
N ASN A 457 -22.54 2.82 -39.31
CA ASN A 457 -22.90 2.36 -40.65
C ASN A 457 -23.98 1.27 -40.61
N PRO A 458 -25.27 1.57 -40.91
CA PRO A 458 -26.35 0.60 -40.71
C PRO A 458 -26.25 -0.61 -41.66
N ALA A 459 -25.65 -0.45 -42.84
CA ALA A 459 -25.52 -1.55 -43.80
C ALA A 459 -24.51 -2.60 -43.32
N GLU A 460 -23.35 -2.15 -42.84
CA GLU A 460 -22.30 -3.00 -42.31
C GLU A 460 -22.68 -3.57 -40.93
N TRP A 461 -23.23 -2.74 -40.04
CA TRP A 461 -23.65 -3.15 -38.70
C TRP A 461 -24.73 -4.23 -38.72
N ASN A 462 -25.77 -4.07 -39.55
CA ASN A 462 -26.87 -5.04 -39.65
C ASN A 462 -26.48 -6.32 -40.39
N SER A 463 -25.32 -6.34 -41.07
CA SER A 463 -24.79 -7.57 -41.69
C SER A 463 -24.14 -8.52 -40.68
N LEU A 464 -23.76 -8.01 -39.50
CA LEU A 464 -23.17 -8.78 -38.41
C LEU A 464 -24.22 -9.58 -37.64
N THR A 465 -23.82 -10.71 -37.06
CA THR A 465 -24.68 -11.46 -36.15
C THR A 465 -24.89 -10.69 -34.84
N GLN A 466 -25.96 -11.00 -34.11
CA GLN A 466 -26.20 -10.37 -32.80
C GLN A 466 -25.06 -10.60 -31.81
N GLU A 467 -24.39 -11.75 -31.88
CA GLU A 467 -23.23 -12.09 -31.05
C GLU A 467 -22.03 -11.20 -31.39
N GLN A 468 -21.74 -11.01 -32.68
CA GLN A 468 -20.67 -10.10 -33.14
C GLN A 468 -20.95 -8.65 -32.77
N GLN A 469 -22.21 -8.19 -32.91
CA GLN A 469 -22.60 -6.85 -32.49
C GLN A 469 -22.37 -6.65 -30.99
N GLN A 470 -22.69 -7.66 -30.17
CA GLN A 470 -22.48 -7.60 -28.73
C GLN A 470 -20.98 -7.58 -28.36
N GLU A 471 -20.17 -8.42 -29.01
CA GLU A 471 -18.71 -8.44 -28.83
C GLU A 471 -18.08 -7.08 -29.17
N LYS A 472 -18.49 -6.47 -30.29
CA LYS A 472 -18.01 -5.14 -30.70
C LYS A 472 -18.41 -4.05 -29.70
N ARG A 473 -19.62 -4.11 -29.14
CA ARG A 473 -20.07 -3.17 -28.09
C ARG A 473 -19.27 -3.33 -26.79
N GLN A 474 -18.98 -4.58 -26.39
CA GLN A 474 -18.13 -4.86 -25.23
C GLN A 474 -16.72 -4.32 -25.45
N ARG A 475 -16.13 -4.62 -26.60
CA ARG A 475 -14.81 -4.12 -26.99
C ARG A 475 -14.77 -2.59 -27.02
N PHE A 476 -15.80 -1.92 -27.55
CA PHE A 476 -15.91 -0.46 -27.52
C PHE A 476 -15.87 0.09 -26.09
N ALA A 477 -16.68 -0.47 -25.18
CA ALA A 477 -16.72 -0.02 -23.78
C ALA A 477 -15.40 -0.29 -23.03
N GLU A 478 -14.73 -1.42 -23.32
CA GLU A 478 -13.40 -1.74 -22.77
C GLU A 478 -12.34 -0.74 -23.23
N ILE A 479 -12.31 -0.45 -24.53
CA ILE A 479 -11.39 0.52 -25.14
C ILE A 479 -11.65 1.90 -24.57
N GLU A 480 -12.91 2.32 -24.43
CA GLU A 480 -13.27 3.62 -23.87
C GLU A 480 -12.75 3.77 -22.43
N LYS A 481 -12.95 2.74 -21.58
CA LYS A 481 -12.43 2.73 -20.21
C LYS A 481 -10.90 2.78 -20.19
N LYS A 482 -10.23 1.96 -21.01
CA LYS A 482 -8.76 1.92 -21.11
C LYS A 482 -8.21 3.27 -21.58
N LEU A 483 -8.84 3.87 -22.59
CA LEU A 483 -8.46 5.14 -23.17
C LEU A 483 -8.51 6.27 -22.14
N LYS A 484 -9.59 6.33 -21.34
CA LYS A 484 -9.72 7.31 -20.26
C LYS A 484 -8.56 7.24 -19.28
N THR A 485 -8.19 6.04 -18.82
CA THR A 485 -7.06 5.85 -17.91
C THR A 485 -5.73 6.23 -18.57
N THR A 486 -5.49 5.77 -19.79
CA THR A 486 -4.24 6.02 -20.52
C THR A 486 -4.03 7.52 -20.80
N LEU A 487 -5.09 8.23 -21.19
CA LEU A 487 -5.07 9.68 -21.38
C LEU A 487 -4.78 10.45 -20.09
N GLN A 488 -5.33 10.01 -18.96
CA GLN A 488 -5.04 10.62 -17.66
C GLN A 488 -3.56 10.50 -17.31
N LEU A 489 -2.97 9.33 -17.53
CA LEU A 489 -1.55 9.06 -17.32
C LEU A 489 -0.66 9.89 -18.26
N ALA A 490 -1.00 9.93 -19.56
CA ALA A 490 -0.26 10.71 -20.56
C ALA A 490 -0.26 12.21 -20.19
N ASN A 491 -1.43 12.75 -19.86
CA ASN A 491 -1.58 14.15 -19.45
C ASN A 491 -0.80 14.47 -18.18
N SER A 492 -0.80 13.56 -17.19
CA SER A 492 0.00 13.71 -15.96
C SER A 492 1.49 13.79 -16.29
N SER A 493 1.97 12.87 -17.14
CA SER A 493 3.39 12.80 -17.53
C SER A 493 3.84 14.07 -18.27
N VAL A 494 3.05 14.52 -19.25
CA VAL A 494 3.33 15.76 -20.00
C VAL A 494 3.33 16.99 -19.08
N LYS A 495 2.41 17.07 -18.11
CA LYS A 495 2.39 18.17 -17.14
C LYS A 495 3.65 18.23 -16.29
N VAL A 496 4.15 17.07 -15.83
CA VAL A 496 5.41 17.00 -15.10
C VAL A 496 6.56 17.46 -15.99
N LEU A 497 6.63 17.02 -17.25
CA LEU A 497 7.66 17.47 -18.20
C LEU A 497 7.63 18.99 -18.40
N VAL A 498 6.45 19.58 -18.58
CA VAL A 498 6.28 21.04 -18.71
C VAL A 498 6.75 21.76 -17.45
N ALA A 499 6.41 21.25 -16.26
CA ALA A 499 6.83 21.84 -15.00
C ALA A 499 8.36 21.79 -14.83
N LEU A 500 8.96 20.61 -15.01
CA LEU A 500 10.40 20.39 -14.87
C LEU A 500 11.21 21.21 -15.89
N THR A 501 10.76 21.28 -17.14
CA THR A 501 11.43 22.12 -18.17
C THR A 501 11.22 23.62 -17.94
N GLY A 502 10.12 24.01 -17.28
CA GLY A 502 9.86 25.39 -16.86
C GLY A 502 10.88 25.91 -15.85
N ASP A 503 11.44 25.05 -14.99
CA ASP A 503 12.42 25.41 -13.98
C ASP A 503 13.85 25.47 -14.56
N GLY A 504 14.52 26.62 -14.40
CA GLY A 504 15.86 26.85 -14.98
C GLY A 504 16.99 25.98 -14.41
N ASN A 505 16.87 25.48 -13.17
CA ASN A 505 17.87 24.59 -12.57
C ASN A 505 17.73 23.17 -13.13
N ILE A 506 16.50 22.71 -13.31
CA ILE A 506 16.20 21.36 -13.78
C ILE A 506 16.33 21.27 -15.31
N ARG A 507 15.97 22.34 -16.05
CA ARG A 507 16.10 22.40 -17.51
C ARG A 507 17.49 22.01 -18.02
N LYS A 508 18.54 22.32 -17.26
CA LYS A 508 19.93 21.96 -17.63
C LYS A 508 20.16 20.45 -17.68
N VAL A 509 19.44 19.68 -16.85
CA VAL A 509 19.52 18.22 -16.82
C VAL A 509 18.98 17.60 -18.11
N PHE A 510 17.91 18.17 -18.68
CA PHE A 510 17.36 17.76 -19.98
C PHE A 510 18.32 17.96 -21.17
N LEU A 511 19.36 18.78 -20.99
CA LEU A 511 20.35 19.07 -22.04
C LEU A 511 21.59 18.17 -21.94
N ARG A 512 21.64 17.24 -20.98
CA ARG A 512 22.72 16.28 -20.85
C ARG A 512 22.58 15.18 -21.91
N PRO A 513 23.70 14.64 -22.43
CA PRO A 513 23.65 13.43 -23.24
C PRO A 513 23.13 12.25 -22.40
N GLU A 514 22.39 11.35 -23.05
CA GLU A 514 21.83 10.13 -22.46
C GLU A 514 22.90 9.18 -21.88
#